data_AF-A0A507B352-F1
#
_entry.id   AF-A0A507B352-F1
#
_cell.length_a   1.000
_cell.length_b   1.000
_cell.length_c   1.000
_cell.angle_alpha   90.00
_cell.angle_beta   90.00
_cell.angle_gamma   90.00
#
_symmetry.space_group_name_H-M   'P 1'
#
loop_
_entity.id
_entity.type
_entity.pdbx_description
1 polymer ?
#
loop_
_entity_poly.entity_id
_entity_poly.type
_entity_poly.pdbx_seq_one_letter_code
_entity_poly.pdbx_strand_id
1 'polypeptide(L)'
;MLEKTPELLHQQGTSVPPPYEAHSIAPGSSVPRTADARDMFEEDAGATSPSSSDEAEDQPPAYSDSVPSSAAATDTKQQQRQALPATAPAPNFAPTIQLQIQTPGKAWLSWPSPTPPDPVPVFAVSPPPRHAGATGLLLPLPLPPDDDDVGTPSQTPSFVSIRPERRSGSCSLYLGGDLGGEAGPETSRARPVSSTTYRFGHGRPPRVRLVLPPGLAATTTTTGEEEGDGEEEEWDSFEVRSSGLLTRAAQFRTRRLGDFEWRYGSRKERRAAGADDLLVLERLVAATGSSSSGSSAATSRRAVAQLVRSGEHRDPGSGRSSAGNGGRLQVDLSPWEKRHRDMALVAAVTTCLVMLKREVDRRREQQIAVIASGAL
;
A
#
# COMPACT_ATOMS: atom_id res chain seq x y z
N MET A 1 70.00 27.73 -24.10
CA MET A 1 69.97 26.90 -25.31
C MET A 1 69.93 25.44 -24.90
N LEU A 2 69.39 24.57 -25.77
CA LEU A 2 69.07 23.16 -25.56
C LEU A 2 67.83 22.92 -24.67
N GLU A 3 66.69 22.93 -25.35
CA GLU A 3 65.41 22.38 -24.90
C GLU A 3 65.48 20.85 -24.78
N LYS A 4 64.60 20.26 -23.96
CA LYS A 4 64.27 18.83 -24.06
C LYS A 4 62.85 18.56 -23.56
N THR A 5 61.91 18.57 -24.50
CA THR A 5 60.58 17.96 -24.35
C THR A 5 60.68 16.43 -24.37
N PRO A 6 59.80 15.73 -23.64
CA PRO A 6 59.40 14.37 -23.99
C PRO A 6 57.92 14.29 -24.37
N GLU A 7 57.61 13.43 -25.35
CA GLU A 7 56.27 13.22 -25.89
C GLU A 7 55.37 12.34 -24.99
N LEU A 8 54.07 12.61 -25.14
CA LEU A 8 52.92 11.70 -25.10
C LEU A 8 53.20 10.19 -24.97
N LEU A 9 52.47 9.54 -24.05
CA LEU A 9 51.93 8.21 -24.30
C LEU A 9 50.44 8.16 -23.95
N HIS A 10 49.59 8.06 -24.97
CA HIS A 10 48.18 7.70 -24.81
C HIS A 10 48.07 6.23 -24.44
N GLN A 11 47.46 5.89 -23.30
CA GLN A 11 46.98 4.53 -23.03
C GLN A 11 45.46 4.49 -23.21
N GLN A 12 45.01 3.91 -24.33
CA GLN A 12 43.61 3.52 -24.51
C GLN A 12 43.38 2.17 -23.81
N GLY A 13 42.69 2.19 -22.67
CA GLY A 13 42.28 0.97 -21.98
C GLY A 13 41.05 0.35 -22.65
N THR A 14 41.24 -0.66 -23.50
CA THR A 14 40.15 -1.50 -24.02
C THR A 14 39.65 -2.44 -22.92
N SER A 15 38.51 -2.09 -22.30
CA SER A 15 37.83 -2.95 -21.32
C SER A 15 37.22 -4.18 -22.02
N VAL A 16 37.86 -5.34 -21.87
CA VAL A 16 37.33 -6.63 -22.32
C VAL A 16 36.39 -7.16 -21.22
N PRO A 17 35.11 -7.47 -21.51
CA PRO A 17 34.24 -8.08 -20.52
C PRO A 17 34.69 -9.52 -20.22
N PRO A 18 34.62 -9.98 -18.95
CA PRO A 18 35.03 -11.32 -18.58
C PRO A 18 34.15 -12.40 -19.22
N PRO A 19 34.69 -13.59 -19.53
CA PRO A 19 33.90 -14.71 -20.01
C PRO A 19 32.93 -15.20 -18.92
N TYR A 20 31.72 -15.53 -19.32
CA TYR A 20 30.74 -16.18 -18.45
C TYR A 20 31.17 -17.62 -18.18
N GLU A 21 31.41 -17.97 -16.91
CA GLU A 21 31.57 -19.37 -16.53
C GLU A 21 30.20 -20.06 -16.52
N ALA A 22 30.01 -20.97 -17.48
CA ALA A 22 28.83 -21.82 -17.52
C ALA A 22 28.96 -22.93 -16.46
N HIS A 23 28.27 -22.78 -15.32
CA HIS A 23 28.19 -23.85 -14.33
C HIS A 23 27.42 -25.06 -14.89
N SER A 24 28.16 -26.10 -15.25
CA SER A 24 27.61 -27.42 -15.61
C SER A 24 26.83 -28.01 -14.43
N ILE A 25 25.53 -28.21 -14.63
CA ILE A 25 24.67 -28.92 -13.67
C ILE A 25 24.96 -30.42 -13.77
N ALA A 26 25.38 -31.03 -12.66
CA ALA A 26 25.56 -32.47 -12.58
C ALA A 26 24.20 -33.21 -12.57
N PRO A 27 24.05 -34.34 -13.28
CA PRO A 27 22.79 -35.08 -13.36
C PRO A 27 22.62 -36.03 -12.17
N GLY A 28 21.49 -35.96 -11.47
CA GLY A 28 21.18 -36.97 -10.44
C GLY A 28 20.12 -36.60 -9.41
N SER A 29 18.84 -36.59 -9.80
CA SER A 29 17.76 -36.96 -8.87
C SER A 29 16.52 -37.42 -9.65
N SER A 30 15.87 -38.48 -9.18
CA SER A 30 14.82 -39.21 -9.87
C SER A 30 13.45 -38.55 -9.75
N VAL A 31 12.77 -38.36 -10.89
CA VAL A 31 11.36 -37.97 -10.96
C VAL A 31 10.49 -39.23 -11.08
N PRO A 32 9.52 -39.48 -10.18
CA PRO A 32 8.53 -40.53 -10.40
C PRO A 32 7.55 -40.12 -11.50
N ARG A 33 7.24 -41.06 -12.40
CA ARG A 33 6.53 -40.82 -13.66
C ARG A 33 5.04 -41.16 -13.53
N THR A 34 4.18 -40.24 -13.99
CA THR A 34 2.88 -40.46 -14.65
C THR A 34 1.86 -41.48 -14.11
N ALA A 35 0.68 -40.96 -13.74
CA ALA A 35 -0.61 -41.44 -14.22
C ALA A 35 -1.37 -40.19 -14.71
N ASP A 36 -1.51 -39.97 -16.02
CA ASP A 36 -2.58 -40.47 -16.90
C ASP A 36 -4.00 -40.08 -16.46
N ALA A 37 -4.57 -39.13 -17.21
CA ALA A 37 -5.96 -38.67 -17.12
C ALA A 37 -6.36 -38.02 -18.45
N ARG A 38 -6.43 -38.84 -19.50
CA ARG A 38 -7.10 -38.54 -20.77
C ARG A 38 -8.21 -39.58 -20.94
N ASP A 39 -9.45 -39.20 -20.63
CA ASP A 39 -10.65 -39.52 -21.40
C ASP A 39 -11.90 -38.93 -20.73
N MET A 40 -13.07 -39.16 -21.33
CA MET A 40 -14.41 -38.74 -20.90
C MET A 40 -14.83 -37.32 -21.32
N PHE A 41 -14.90 -37.14 -22.64
CA PHE A 41 -15.97 -36.36 -23.26
C PHE A 41 -16.85 -37.37 -24.02
N GLU A 42 -18.05 -37.68 -23.52
CA GLU A 42 -19.08 -38.37 -24.30
C GLU A 42 -20.47 -37.95 -23.79
N GLU A 43 -21.44 -37.93 -24.70
CA GLU A 43 -22.75 -37.30 -24.55
C GLU A 43 -23.75 -38.16 -23.75
N ASP A 44 -24.75 -37.52 -23.14
CA ASP A 44 -26.09 -38.11 -23.12
C ASP A 44 -27.17 -37.02 -23.24
N ALA A 45 -28.21 -37.31 -24.02
CA ALA A 45 -29.22 -36.36 -24.48
C ALA A 45 -30.60 -36.70 -23.90
N GLY A 46 -30.94 -36.11 -22.75
CA GLY A 46 -32.25 -36.27 -22.10
C GLY A 46 -33.28 -35.26 -22.62
N ALA A 47 -34.18 -35.68 -23.51
CA ALA A 47 -35.24 -34.84 -24.07
C ALA A 47 -36.43 -34.62 -23.12
N THR A 48 -37.03 -33.43 -23.15
CA THR A 48 -38.44 -33.20 -22.77
C THR A 48 -39.05 -32.02 -23.53
N SER A 49 -40.10 -32.29 -24.32
CA SER A 49 -41.01 -31.28 -24.88
C SER A 49 -42.08 -30.88 -23.84
N PRO A 50 -42.71 -29.70 -23.96
CA PRO A 50 -43.99 -29.60 -24.69
C PRO A 50 -44.03 -28.37 -25.64
N SER A 51 -44.50 -28.54 -26.89
CA SER A 51 -45.89 -28.41 -27.35
C SER A 51 -46.41 -26.98 -27.49
N SER A 52 -46.98 -26.70 -28.66
CA SER A 52 -47.77 -25.52 -29.04
C SER A 52 -49.07 -25.41 -28.19
N SER A 53 -49.87 -24.34 -28.23
CA SER A 53 -49.99 -23.20 -29.18
C SER A 53 -50.42 -21.90 -28.43
N ASP A 54 -50.89 -20.77 -29.02
CA ASP A 54 -51.20 -20.34 -30.41
C ASP A 54 -51.15 -18.79 -30.57
N GLU A 55 -51.69 -18.24 -31.67
CA GLU A 55 -52.34 -16.91 -31.91
C GLU A 55 -51.97 -15.65 -31.08
N ALA A 56 -52.00 -14.39 -31.55
CA ALA A 56 -52.09 -13.70 -32.85
C ALA A 56 -52.25 -12.18 -32.51
N GLU A 57 -52.02 -11.30 -33.49
CA GLU A 57 -52.61 -9.95 -33.62
C GLU A 57 -52.38 -8.81 -32.56
N ASP A 58 -51.64 -7.79 -33.05
CA ASP A 58 -52.14 -6.43 -33.32
C ASP A 58 -51.68 -5.20 -32.47
N GLN A 59 -51.36 -4.15 -33.25
CA GLN A 59 -51.15 -2.71 -33.02
C GLN A 59 -50.63 -2.09 -31.69
N PRO A 60 -49.67 -1.13 -31.77
CA PRO A 60 -49.33 -0.24 -30.66
C PRO A 60 -50.29 0.97 -30.59
N PRO A 61 -50.82 1.33 -29.41
CA PRO A 61 -51.53 2.59 -29.24
C PRO A 61 -50.55 3.77 -29.17
N ALA A 62 -50.77 4.77 -30.03
CA ALA A 62 -50.06 6.05 -29.96
C ALA A 62 -50.44 6.82 -28.69
N TYR A 63 -49.45 7.39 -27.99
CA TYR A 63 -49.71 8.32 -26.88
C TYR A 63 -49.76 9.76 -27.41
N SER A 64 -50.92 10.40 -27.25
CA SER A 64 -51.13 11.82 -27.56
C SER A 64 -50.66 12.70 -26.41
N ASP A 65 -50.08 13.85 -26.76
CA ASP A 65 -50.00 15.00 -25.85
C ASP A 65 -51.40 15.41 -25.36
N SER A 66 -51.50 15.79 -24.09
CA SER A 66 -52.49 16.74 -23.56
C SER A 66 -52.14 17.14 -22.12
N VAL A 67 -51.67 18.37 -21.96
CA VAL A 67 -51.60 19.05 -20.65
C VAL A 67 -53.00 19.54 -20.28
N PRO A 68 -53.38 19.49 -19.00
CA PRO A 68 -54.02 20.69 -18.45
C PRO A 68 -53.46 21.10 -17.08
N SER A 69 -53.32 22.40 -16.91
CA SER A 69 -53.05 23.05 -15.63
C SER A 69 -54.31 23.04 -14.75
N SER A 70 -54.16 22.71 -13.47
CA SER A 70 -55.11 23.14 -12.44
C SER A 70 -54.41 23.29 -11.09
N ALA A 71 -55.00 24.10 -10.21
CA ALA A 71 -54.35 24.69 -9.05
C ALA A 71 -54.88 24.15 -7.71
N ALA A 72 -54.29 24.70 -6.64
CA ALA A 72 -54.72 24.68 -5.23
C ALA A 72 -54.39 23.43 -4.38
N ALA A 73 -53.73 23.73 -3.25
CA ALA A 73 -53.85 23.22 -1.87
C ALA A 73 -54.27 21.73 -1.64
N THR A 74 -53.68 20.99 -0.70
CA THR A 74 -53.32 21.42 0.67
C THR A 74 -52.18 20.61 1.31
N ASP A 75 -51.36 21.28 2.12
CA ASP A 75 -50.93 20.88 3.48
C ASP A 75 -50.06 19.61 3.71
N THR A 76 -49.43 19.60 4.90
CA THR A 76 -48.87 18.46 5.65
C THR A 76 -47.35 18.26 5.65
N LYS A 77 -46.73 18.65 6.78
CA LYS A 77 -45.45 18.17 7.34
C LYS A 77 -44.14 18.50 6.58
N GLN A 78 -43.72 19.77 6.67
CA GLN A 78 -42.28 20.04 6.83
C GLN A 78 -41.80 19.59 8.21
N GLN A 79 -41.49 18.30 8.32
CA GLN A 79 -40.89 17.74 9.53
C GLN A 79 -39.44 18.21 9.64
N GLN A 80 -39.27 19.28 10.43
CA GLN A 80 -38.06 19.78 11.07
C GLN A 80 -36.80 18.91 10.83
N ARG A 81 -36.15 19.11 9.68
CA ARG A 81 -34.78 18.64 9.45
C ARG A 81 -33.87 19.42 10.38
N GLN A 82 -33.69 18.90 11.60
CA GLN A 82 -32.63 19.31 12.49
C GLN A 82 -31.32 19.14 11.72
N ALA A 83 -30.73 20.25 11.29
CA ALA A 83 -29.39 20.26 10.77
C ALA A 83 -28.48 19.81 11.91
N LEU A 84 -27.95 18.59 11.81
CA LEU A 84 -26.90 18.10 12.68
C LEU A 84 -25.82 19.19 12.79
N PRO A 85 -25.41 19.59 14.01
CA PRO A 85 -24.50 20.70 14.18
C PRO A 85 -23.23 20.43 13.37
N ALA A 86 -22.84 21.42 12.56
CA ALA A 86 -21.74 21.28 11.62
C ALA A 86 -20.47 20.89 12.37
N THR A 87 -20.07 19.61 12.30
CA THR A 87 -18.91 19.08 12.99
C THR A 87 -17.70 19.94 12.65
N ALA A 88 -17.05 20.53 13.66
CA ALA A 88 -15.82 21.28 13.49
C ALA A 88 -14.75 20.43 12.74
N PRO A 89 -13.75 21.03 12.08
CA PRO A 89 -12.61 20.27 11.58
C PRO A 89 -12.03 19.43 12.73
N ALA A 90 -11.83 18.12 12.49
CA ALA A 90 -11.55 17.15 13.54
C ALA A 90 -10.26 17.52 14.31
N PRO A 91 -10.33 17.89 15.62
CA PRO A 91 -9.20 18.47 16.34
C PRO A 91 -8.16 17.45 16.82
N ASN A 92 -8.24 16.19 16.35
CA ASN A 92 -7.63 15.03 17.03
C ASN A 92 -6.49 14.34 16.24
N PHE A 93 -6.03 14.89 15.11
CA PHE A 93 -4.87 14.37 14.38
C PHE A 93 -3.73 15.39 14.38
N ALA A 94 -2.65 15.06 15.09
CA ALA A 94 -1.45 15.88 15.20
C ALA A 94 -0.23 15.07 14.70
N PRO A 95 0.18 15.21 13.43
CA PRO A 95 1.24 14.37 12.88
C PRO A 95 2.58 14.67 13.54
N THR A 96 3.18 13.65 14.16
CA THR A 96 4.48 13.72 14.82
C THR A 96 5.63 13.45 13.85
N ILE A 97 5.36 12.74 12.76
CA ILE A 97 6.32 12.41 11.70
C ILE A 97 5.65 12.53 10.33
N GLN A 98 6.43 12.94 9.34
CA GLN A 98 6.03 12.98 7.93
C GLN A 98 7.05 12.19 7.10
N LEU A 99 6.55 11.36 6.20
CA LEU A 99 7.35 10.55 5.28
C LEU A 99 6.88 10.83 3.85
N GLN A 100 7.81 10.98 2.92
CA GLN A 100 7.54 11.04 1.49
C GLN A 100 7.73 9.64 0.91
N ILE A 101 6.64 8.99 0.48
CA ILE A 101 6.71 7.73 -0.26
C ILE A 101 6.85 8.09 -1.73
N GLN A 102 7.90 7.60 -2.40
CA GLN A 102 8.08 7.80 -3.84
C GLN A 102 7.73 6.54 -4.63
N THR A 103 6.67 6.63 -5.45
CA THR A 103 6.32 5.63 -6.45
C THR A 103 5.46 6.26 -7.55
N PRO A 104 5.82 6.12 -8.84
CA PRO A 104 5.06 6.74 -9.94
C PRO A 104 3.64 6.14 -10.10
N GLY A 105 3.40 4.98 -9.49
CA GLY A 105 2.16 4.22 -9.63
C GLY A 105 1.95 3.65 -11.03
N LYS A 106 0.70 3.31 -11.37
CA LYS A 106 0.30 2.78 -12.67
C LYS A 106 -0.68 3.72 -13.38
N ALA A 107 -0.32 4.18 -14.57
CA ALA A 107 -1.16 5.02 -15.43
C ALA A 107 -2.51 4.36 -15.79
N TRP A 108 -3.49 5.16 -16.23
CA TRP A 108 -4.79 4.64 -16.67
C TRP A 108 -4.67 3.77 -17.93
N LEU A 109 -3.88 4.21 -18.91
CA LEU A 109 -3.53 3.46 -20.11
C LEU A 109 -2.03 3.18 -20.08
N SER A 110 -1.66 1.91 -20.08
CA SER A 110 -0.27 1.46 -20.04
C SER A 110 -0.20 0.08 -20.68
N TRP A 111 0.79 -0.17 -21.53
CA TRP A 111 1.05 -1.51 -22.05
C TRP A 111 1.20 -2.55 -20.91
N PRO A 112 0.86 -3.83 -21.14
CA PRO A 112 0.96 -4.90 -20.15
C PRO A 112 2.42 -5.34 -19.94
N SER A 113 3.34 -4.39 -19.77
CA SER A 113 4.73 -4.69 -19.44
C SER A 113 4.86 -5.15 -17.98
N PRO A 114 5.72 -6.15 -17.69
CA PRO A 114 6.04 -6.51 -16.32
C PRO A 114 6.72 -5.33 -15.64
N THR A 115 6.12 -4.87 -14.54
CA THR A 115 6.66 -3.74 -13.76
C THR A 115 8.10 -4.06 -13.35
N PRO A 116 9.07 -3.14 -13.48
CA PRO A 116 10.38 -3.34 -12.88
C PRO A 116 10.24 -3.65 -11.38
N PRO A 117 11.18 -4.40 -10.80
CA PRO A 117 11.28 -4.59 -9.35
C PRO A 117 11.94 -3.33 -8.77
N ASP A 118 11.29 -2.19 -9.01
CA ASP A 118 11.79 -0.89 -8.62
C ASP A 118 11.60 -0.77 -7.09
N PRO A 119 12.66 -0.53 -6.32
CA PRO A 119 12.51 -0.23 -4.90
C PRO A 119 11.57 0.97 -4.72
N VAL A 120 10.71 0.91 -3.70
CA VAL A 120 9.88 2.04 -3.29
C VAL A 120 10.54 2.70 -2.09
N PRO A 121 11.33 3.78 -2.27
CA PRO A 121 11.96 4.48 -1.18
C PRO A 121 10.95 5.37 -0.44
N VAL A 122 11.18 5.51 0.86
CA VAL A 122 10.35 6.29 1.79
C VAL A 122 11.30 7.16 2.60
N PHE A 123 11.25 8.48 2.38
CA PHE A 123 12.16 9.45 2.98
C PHE A 123 11.50 10.14 4.16
N ALA A 124 12.22 10.35 5.26
CA ALA A 124 11.80 11.29 6.29
C ALA A 124 11.77 12.71 5.70
N VAL A 125 10.68 13.41 5.96
CA VAL A 125 10.58 14.85 5.72
C VAL A 125 10.64 15.55 7.07
N SER A 126 11.38 16.65 7.14
CA SER A 126 11.61 17.43 8.36
C SER A 126 10.32 17.57 9.18
N PRO A 127 10.33 17.22 10.49
CA PRO A 127 9.13 17.26 11.30
C PRO A 127 8.58 18.70 11.38
N PRO A 128 7.25 18.88 11.53
CA PRO A 128 6.69 20.21 11.69
C PRO A 128 7.32 20.93 12.89
N PRO A 129 7.57 22.25 12.81
CA PRO A 129 8.59 22.98 13.60
C PRO A 129 8.30 23.15 15.10
N ARG A 130 7.41 22.36 15.70
CA ARG A 130 6.99 22.53 17.10
C ARG A 130 7.77 21.68 18.10
N HIS A 131 8.29 20.51 17.74
CA HIS A 131 8.99 19.63 18.70
C HIS A 131 10.11 18.77 18.07
N ALA A 132 11.27 19.36 17.80
CA ALA A 132 12.45 18.69 17.23
C ALA A 132 13.10 17.60 18.14
N GLY A 133 12.52 17.28 19.30
CA GLY A 133 12.98 16.21 20.21
C GLY A 133 11.90 15.21 20.66
N ALA A 134 10.69 15.23 20.08
CA ALA A 134 9.52 14.56 20.68
C ALA A 134 8.98 13.30 19.98
N THR A 135 9.50 12.90 18.80
CA THR A 135 9.08 11.65 18.14
C THR A 135 9.30 10.44 19.05
N GLY A 136 10.40 10.43 19.81
CA GLY A 136 10.69 9.39 20.80
C GLY A 136 10.79 7.98 20.20
N LEU A 137 11.07 7.92 18.90
CA LEU A 137 11.41 6.69 18.17
C LEU A 137 12.80 6.22 18.61
N LEU A 138 13.01 4.91 18.59
CA LEU A 138 14.31 4.27 18.78
C LEU A 138 14.94 3.86 17.44
N LEU A 139 14.15 3.82 16.36
CA LEU A 139 14.66 3.67 15.00
C LEU A 139 15.48 4.89 14.56
N PRO A 140 16.71 4.71 14.04
CA PRO A 140 17.51 5.79 13.48
C PRO A 140 16.92 6.21 12.13
N LEU A 141 16.05 7.21 12.15
CA LEU A 141 15.64 7.91 10.95
C LEU A 141 16.77 8.84 10.50
N PRO A 142 17.22 8.80 9.23
CA PRO A 142 18.10 9.82 8.69
C PRO A 142 17.53 11.21 8.96
N LEU A 143 18.34 12.08 9.57
CA LEU A 143 18.00 13.48 9.69
C LEU A 143 17.93 14.09 8.27
N PRO A 144 17.04 15.08 8.04
CA PRO A 144 17.15 15.88 6.83
C PRO A 144 18.54 16.54 6.78
N PRO A 145 19.14 16.72 5.60
CA PRO A 145 20.39 17.47 5.48
C PRO A 145 20.17 18.89 6.02
N ASP A 146 21.14 19.43 6.75
CA ASP A 146 21.16 20.83 7.12
C ASP A 146 21.30 21.70 5.85
N ASP A 147 20.56 22.81 5.77
CA ASP A 147 20.45 23.64 4.56
C ASP A 147 21.78 24.28 4.10
N ASP A 148 22.84 24.17 4.90
CA ASP A 148 24.17 24.72 4.65
C ASP A 148 25.10 23.83 3.79
N ASP A 149 24.79 22.54 3.58
CA ASP A 149 25.64 21.64 2.78
C ASP A 149 25.30 21.70 1.27
N VAL A 150 25.93 22.63 0.58
CA VAL A 150 25.85 22.80 -0.89
C VAL A 150 26.68 21.71 -1.59
N GLY A 151 26.31 20.44 -1.37
CA GLY A 151 27.18 19.27 -1.56
C GLY A 151 26.50 18.00 -2.05
N THR A 152 25.47 18.11 -2.91
CA THR A 152 24.64 17.00 -3.44
C THR A 152 23.66 16.41 -2.40
N PRO A 153 22.33 16.55 -2.57
CA PRO A 153 21.36 15.96 -1.65
C PRO A 153 21.22 14.45 -1.89
N SER A 154 22.19 13.65 -1.43
CA SER A 154 22.02 12.20 -1.29
C SER A 154 21.10 11.92 -0.10
N GLN A 155 19.81 12.24 -0.25
CA GLN A 155 18.84 11.98 0.80
C GLN A 155 18.71 10.46 0.98
N THR A 156 19.31 9.91 2.03
CA THR A 156 19.19 8.48 2.34
C THR A 156 17.73 8.17 2.69
N PRO A 157 17.09 7.16 2.06
CA PRO A 157 15.75 6.77 2.43
C PRO A 157 15.70 6.31 3.90
N SER A 158 14.58 6.56 4.57
CA SER A 158 14.33 6.02 5.91
C SER A 158 13.91 4.56 5.84
N PHE A 159 13.09 4.22 4.84
CA PHE A 159 12.74 2.84 4.52
C PHE A 159 12.82 2.59 3.02
N VAL A 160 13.10 1.36 2.63
CA VAL A 160 13.02 0.92 1.23
C VAL A 160 12.22 -0.37 1.15
N SER A 161 11.14 -0.35 0.37
CA SER A 161 10.34 -1.55 0.07
C SER A 161 10.85 -2.20 -1.21
N ILE A 162 11.51 -3.35 -1.07
CA ILE A 162 12.10 -4.11 -2.18
C ILE A 162 11.18 -5.30 -2.52
N ARG A 163 11.02 -5.57 -3.82
CA ARG A 163 10.35 -6.77 -4.32
C ARG A 163 11.42 -7.79 -4.79
N PRO A 164 11.52 -8.99 -4.18
CA PRO A 164 12.56 -9.96 -4.53
C PRO A 164 12.53 -10.43 -5.99
N GLU A 165 11.34 -10.59 -6.58
CA GLU A 165 11.18 -10.98 -7.99
C GLU A 165 10.13 -10.10 -8.68
N ARG A 166 10.34 -9.72 -9.96
CA ARG A 166 9.36 -8.95 -10.77
C ARG A 166 7.91 -9.47 -10.66
N ARG A 167 7.75 -10.80 -10.72
CA ARG A 167 6.47 -11.53 -10.69
C ARG A 167 5.93 -11.80 -9.29
N SER A 168 6.73 -11.61 -8.23
CA SER A 168 6.25 -11.80 -6.87
C SER A 168 5.25 -10.70 -6.50
N GLY A 169 4.15 -11.08 -5.86
CA GLY A 169 3.29 -10.11 -5.20
C GLY A 169 3.91 -9.57 -3.90
N SER A 170 4.83 -10.35 -3.30
CA SER A 170 5.42 -10.12 -2.00
C SER A 170 6.55 -9.09 -2.02
N CYS A 171 6.66 -8.30 -0.94
CA CYS A 171 7.66 -7.25 -0.77
C CYS A 171 8.21 -7.28 0.67
N SER A 172 9.47 -6.87 0.84
CA SER A 172 10.14 -6.72 2.14
C SER A 172 10.51 -5.26 2.36
N LEU A 173 10.30 -4.75 3.57
CA LEU A 173 10.66 -3.39 3.97
C LEU A 173 11.96 -3.43 4.79
N TYR A 174 12.95 -2.66 4.37
CA TYR A 174 14.24 -2.49 5.03
C TYR A 174 14.36 -1.07 5.58
N LEU A 175 15.18 -0.86 6.60
CA LEU A 175 15.66 0.48 6.95
C LEU A 175 16.65 0.93 5.86
N GLY A 176 16.58 2.18 5.41
CA GLY A 176 17.46 2.62 4.31
C GLY A 176 18.91 2.83 4.73
N GLY A 177 19.19 3.01 6.03
CA GLY A 177 20.55 3.01 6.57
C GLY A 177 21.27 1.67 6.39
N ASP A 178 20.56 0.55 6.51
CA ASP A 178 21.10 -0.81 6.35
C ASP A 178 21.47 -1.15 4.90
N LEU A 179 21.09 -0.28 3.95
CA LEU A 179 21.36 -0.42 2.51
C LEU A 179 22.42 0.59 2.00
N GLY A 180 22.96 1.43 2.90
CA GLY A 180 23.71 2.65 2.55
C GLY A 180 25.24 2.55 2.56
N GLY A 181 25.81 1.36 2.81
CA GLY A 181 27.23 1.13 2.52
C GLY A 181 27.43 0.95 1.00
N GLU A 182 28.57 1.44 0.48
CA GLU A 182 29.08 1.18 -0.88
C GLU A 182 28.58 -0.17 -1.44
N ALA A 183 27.90 -0.14 -2.60
CA ALA A 183 27.06 -1.23 -3.09
C ALA A 183 27.84 -2.47 -3.61
N GLY A 184 28.61 -3.08 -2.72
CA GLY A 184 29.11 -4.44 -2.82
C GLY A 184 28.05 -5.49 -2.42
N PRO A 185 28.44 -6.77 -2.28
CA PRO A 185 27.51 -7.89 -2.04
C PRO A 185 26.86 -7.93 -0.64
N GLU A 186 27.01 -6.87 0.16
CA GLU A 186 26.57 -6.76 1.56
C GLU A 186 25.04 -6.59 1.73
N THR A 187 24.27 -6.39 0.66
CA THR A 187 22.78 -6.43 0.69
C THR A 187 22.24 -7.72 1.31
N SER A 188 23.06 -8.78 1.33
CA SER A 188 22.81 -10.07 1.96
C SER A 188 22.75 -10.02 3.51
N ARG A 189 23.16 -8.92 4.16
CA ARG A 189 23.13 -8.75 5.62
C ARG A 189 21.98 -7.90 6.15
N ALA A 190 21.36 -7.07 5.32
CA ALA A 190 20.26 -6.20 5.73
C ALA A 190 19.03 -7.04 6.12
N ARG A 191 18.50 -6.86 7.34
CA ARG A 191 17.33 -7.60 7.83
C ARG A 191 16.04 -6.81 7.58
N PRO A 192 14.95 -7.45 7.11
CA PRO A 192 13.69 -6.77 6.87
C PRO A 192 12.97 -6.45 8.18
N VAL A 193 12.58 -5.19 8.39
CA VAL A 193 11.74 -4.77 9.53
C VAL A 193 10.27 -5.15 9.35
N SER A 194 9.85 -5.45 8.12
CA SER A 194 8.60 -6.13 7.85
C SER A 194 8.64 -6.86 6.51
N SER A 195 7.75 -7.83 6.34
CA SER A 195 7.49 -8.45 5.04
C SER A 195 5.99 -8.57 4.78
N THR A 196 5.66 -8.56 3.49
CA THR A 196 4.28 -8.64 2.99
C THR A 196 4.19 -9.82 2.04
N THR A 197 3.35 -10.80 2.36
CA THR A 197 3.14 -12.00 1.54
C THR A 197 1.79 -11.94 0.85
N TYR A 198 1.82 -11.84 -0.48
CA TYR A 198 0.64 -11.93 -1.33
C TYR A 198 0.47 -13.37 -1.82
N ARG A 199 -0.64 -14.01 -1.47
CA ARG A 199 -0.95 -15.37 -1.92
C ARG A 199 -1.65 -15.32 -3.28
N PHE A 200 -1.20 -16.13 -4.23
CA PHE A 200 -1.88 -16.31 -5.51
C PHE A 200 -3.29 -16.90 -5.30
N GLY A 201 -4.27 -16.44 -6.08
CA GLY A 201 -5.68 -16.83 -6.01
C GLY A 201 -6.61 -15.69 -5.58
N HIS A 202 -7.85 -15.72 -6.07
CA HIS A 202 -8.85 -14.67 -5.84
C HIS A 202 -9.17 -14.49 -4.34
N GLY A 203 -9.40 -13.25 -3.92
CA GLY A 203 -9.89 -12.92 -2.57
C GLY A 203 -8.94 -13.21 -1.40
N ARG A 204 -7.71 -13.68 -1.63
CA ARG A 204 -6.75 -13.96 -0.56
C ARG A 204 -6.15 -12.64 -0.03
N PRO A 205 -6.34 -12.28 1.25
CA PRO A 205 -5.79 -11.05 1.79
C PRO A 205 -4.26 -11.16 1.88
N PRO A 206 -3.50 -10.07 1.65
CA PRO A 206 -2.07 -10.05 1.93
C PRO A 206 -1.83 -10.19 3.44
N ARG A 207 -0.84 -11.01 3.81
CA ARG A 207 -0.37 -11.16 5.19
C ARG A 207 0.83 -10.24 5.41
N VAL A 208 0.81 -9.44 6.46
CA VAL A 208 1.93 -8.65 6.94
C VAL A 208 2.58 -9.39 8.11
N ARG A 209 3.91 -9.46 8.11
CA ARG A 209 4.76 -9.87 9.23
C ARG A 209 5.59 -8.67 9.65
N LEU A 210 5.58 -8.33 10.93
CA LEU A 210 6.40 -7.28 11.53
C LEU A 210 7.52 -7.96 12.33
N VAL A 211 8.76 -7.52 12.15
CA VAL A 211 9.94 -8.06 12.83
C VAL A 211 10.51 -6.97 13.74
N LEU A 212 10.93 -7.31 14.95
CA LEU A 212 11.52 -6.34 15.85
C LEU A 212 12.94 -5.97 15.36
N PRO A 213 13.26 -4.68 15.11
CA PRO A 213 14.61 -4.29 14.69
C PRO A 213 15.66 -4.64 15.75
N PRO A 214 16.91 -5.03 15.38
CA PRO A 214 17.91 -5.48 16.35
C PRO A 214 18.18 -4.49 17.50
N GLY A 215 18.24 -3.19 17.20
CA GLY A 215 18.42 -2.13 18.20
C GLY A 215 17.26 -1.95 19.19
N LEU A 216 16.08 -2.54 18.90
CA LEU A 216 14.93 -2.61 19.79
C LEU A 216 14.87 -3.93 20.58
N ALA A 217 15.28 -5.04 19.96
CA ALA A 217 15.29 -6.36 20.61
C ALA A 217 16.27 -6.43 21.79
N ALA A 218 17.43 -5.77 21.69
CA ALA A 218 18.42 -5.73 22.77
C ALA A 218 17.90 -5.10 24.08
N THR A 219 16.82 -4.32 24.05
CA THR A 219 16.22 -3.70 25.26
C THR A 219 15.20 -4.60 25.96
N THR A 220 14.77 -5.70 25.36
CA THR A 220 13.77 -6.62 25.93
C THR A 220 14.36 -7.85 26.61
N THR A 221 15.61 -8.21 26.31
CA THR A 221 16.25 -9.44 26.80
C THR A 221 17.12 -9.20 28.04
N THR A 222 16.48 -9.00 29.20
CA THR A 222 17.17 -8.89 30.51
C THR A 222 17.36 -10.25 31.19
N THR A 223 17.97 -11.20 30.48
CA THR A 223 18.60 -12.43 31.00
C THR A 223 19.51 -12.96 29.89
N GLY A 224 20.75 -13.31 30.23
CA GLY A 224 21.77 -13.68 29.23
C GLY A 224 21.66 -15.11 28.71
N GLU A 225 22.57 -15.43 27.78
CA GLU A 225 22.78 -16.75 27.13
C GLU A 225 21.63 -17.08 26.15
N GLU A 226 21.84 -17.47 24.88
CA GLU A 226 23.04 -17.93 24.14
C GLU A 226 23.08 -17.33 22.71
N GLU A 227 24.23 -17.44 22.00
CA GLU A 227 24.30 -17.23 20.54
C GLU A 227 23.66 -18.41 19.79
N GLY A 228 22.34 -18.56 19.89
CA GLY A 228 21.57 -19.47 19.05
C GLY A 228 21.34 -18.88 17.65
N ASP A 229 21.34 -19.73 16.61
CA ASP A 229 21.12 -19.36 15.21
C ASP A 229 19.81 -18.56 15.05
N GLY A 230 19.95 -17.22 15.00
CA GLY A 230 18.88 -16.33 15.43
C GLY A 230 17.66 -16.29 14.51
N GLU A 231 16.63 -17.06 14.84
CA GLU A 231 15.28 -16.90 14.31
C GLU A 231 14.82 -15.45 14.52
N GLU A 232 14.41 -14.77 13.45
CA GLU A 232 13.93 -13.39 13.51
C GLU A 232 12.67 -13.30 14.40
N GLU A 233 12.76 -12.60 15.54
CA GLU A 233 11.63 -12.45 16.47
C GLU A 233 10.43 -11.76 15.78
N GLU A 234 9.40 -12.55 15.49
CA GLU A 234 8.16 -12.08 14.87
C GLU A 234 7.35 -11.28 15.90
N TRP A 235 7.40 -9.96 15.78
CA TRP A 235 6.75 -9.05 16.71
C TRP A 235 5.23 -9.14 16.62
N ASP A 236 4.68 -9.19 15.40
CA ASP A 236 3.27 -9.45 15.12
C ASP A 236 3.05 -9.92 13.67
N SER A 237 1.91 -10.57 13.40
CA SER A 237 1.51 -11.00 12.06
C SER A 237 -0.01 -10.93 11.90
N PHE A 238 -0.46 -10.32 10.81
CA PHE A 238 -1.88 -10.10 10.54
C PHE A 238 -2.22 -10.09 9.05
N GLU A 239 -3.50 -10.24 8.74
CA GLU A 239 -4.03 -10.11 7.37
C GLU A 239 -4.66 -8.72 7.16
N VAL A 240 -4.43 -8.12 5.99
CA VAL A 240 -5.10 -6.88 5.59
C VAL A 240 -6.30 -7.22 4.71
N ARG A 241 -7.48 -7.28 5.32
CA ARG A 241 -8.73 -7.69 4.68
C ARG A 241 -9.45 -6.50 4.02
N SER A 242 -10.43 -6.76 3.15
CA SER A 242 -11.35 -5.72 2.66
C SER A 242 -12.47 -5.50 3.66
N SER A 243 -12.90 -4.26 3.91
CA SER A 243 -14.07 -3.99 4.78
C SER A 243 -15.41 -4.37 4.11
N GLY A 244 -15.41 -4.80 2.85
CA GLY A 244 -16.59 -5.23 2.09
C GLY A 244 -16.31 -5.33 0.59
N LEU A 245 -17.29 -5.79 -0.19
CA LEU A 245 -17.13 -6.07 -1.63
C LEU A 245 -17.05 -4.81 -2.51
N LEU A 246 -17.87 -3.80 -2.20
CA LEU A 246 -17.97 -2.55 -2.98
C LEU A 246 -17.06 -1.43 -2.44
N THR A 247 -16.52 -1.59 -1.24
CA THR A 247 -15.66 -0.59 -0.61
C THR A 247 -14.19 -0.80 -0.95
N ARG A 248 -13.46 0.31 -1.00
CA ARG A 248 -12.01 0.31 -1.14
C ARG A 248 -11.29 0.26 0.22
N ALA A 249 -12.05 0.33 1.32
CA ALA A 249 -11.52 0.30 2.67
C ALA A 249 -10.93 -1.07 3.02
N ALA A 250 -9.95 -1.07 3.92
CA ALA A 250 -9.25 -2.25 4.37
C ALA A 250 -9.09 -2.26 5.89
N GLN A 251 -9.31 -3.42 6.51
CA GLN A 251 -9.19 -3.59 7.96
C GLN A 251 -8.07 -4.57 8.29
N PHE A 252 -7.39 -4.34 9.40
CA PHE A 252 -6.43 -5.27 9.98
C PHE A 252 -6.42 -5.16 11.50
N ARG A 253 -6.03 -6.26 12.15
CA ARG A 253 -5.94 -6.36 13.60
C ARG A 253 -4.53 -6.76 13.99
N THR A 254 -3.90 -5.97 14.83
CA THR A 254 -2.62 -6.27 15.47
C THR A 254 -2.90 -6.80 16.89
N ARG A 255 -2.09 -7.75 17.36
CA ARG A 255 -2.16 -8.25 18.74
C ARG A 255 -1.76 -7.17 19.76
N ARG A 256 -0.86 -6.26 19.38
CA ARG A 256 -0.21 -5.30 20.29
C ARG A 256 -0.68 -3.84 20.14
N LEU A 257 -1.12 -3.39 18.96
CA LEU A 257 -1.57 -2.00 18.75
C LEU A 257 -3.11 -1.85 18.71
N GLY A 258 -3.85 -2.94 18.50
CA GLY A 258 -5.31 -2.98 18.38
C GLY A 258 -5.82 -3.12 16.93
N ASP A 259 -7.04 -2.65 16.71
CA ASP A 259 -7.80 -2.77 15.46
C ASP A 259 -7.70 -1.49 14.61
N PHE A 260 -7.63 -1.63 13.28
CA PHE A 260 -7.40 -0.54 12.35
C PHE A 260 -8.23 -0.63 11.07
N GLU A 261 -8.59 0.52 10.51
CA GLU A 261 -9.20 0.66 9.18
C GLU A 261 -8.49 1.74 8.35
N TRP A 262 -8.00 1.36 7.16
CA TRP A 262 -7.70 2.29 6.08
C TRP A 262 -8.99 2.61 5.32
N ARG A 263 -9.34 3.89 5.22
CA ARG A 263 -10.45 4.39 4.38
C ARG A 263 -10.02 5.57 3.51
N TYR A 264 -10.79 5.88 2.48
CA TYR A 264 -10.61 7.13 1.73
C TYR A 264 -11.27 8.28 2.49
N GLY A 265 -10.59 9.42 2.58
CA GLY A 265 -11.08 10.63 3.20
C GLY A 265 -12.26 11.23 2.42
N SER A 266 -13.26 11.73 3.14
CA SER A 266 -14.38 12.47 2.59
C SER A 266 -13.92 13.75 1.87
N ARG A 267 -14.79 14.33 1.03
CA ARG A 267 -14.48 15.60 0.32
C ARG A 267 -14.12 16.74 1.30
N LYS A 268 -14.69 16.73 2.51
CA LYS A 268 -14.41 17.72 3.56
C LYS A 268 -13.01 17.51 4.16
N GLU A 269 -12.64 16.27 4.50
CA GLU A 269 -11.30 15.94 4.99
C GLU A 269 -10.23 16.22 3.93
N ARG A 270 -10.48 15.85 2.66
CA ARG A 270 -9.59 16.19 1.54
C ARG A 270 -9.34 17.69 1.41
N ARG A 271 -10.40 18.51 1.47
CA ARG A 271 -10.29 19.98 1.44
C ARG A 271 -9.52 20.52 2.65
N ALA A 272 -9.73 19.95 3.84
CA ALA A 272 -9.02 20.36 5.05
C ALA A 272 -7.52 20.00 5.01
N ALA A 273 -7.17 18.88 4.37
CA ALA A 273 -5.79 18.42 4.20
C ALA A 273 -5.09 18.95 2.93
N GLY A 274 -5.73 19.83 2.14
CA GLY A 274 -5.17 20.33 0.88
C GLY A 274 -4.97 19.24 -0.21
N ALA A 275 -5.70 18.12 -0.10
CA ALA A 275 -5.45 16.91 -0.87
C ALA A 275 -6.41 16.75 -2.08
N ASP A 276 -5.89 16.28 -3.21
CA ASP A 276 -6.75 15.75 -4.29
C ASP A 276 -7.38 14.42 -3.87
N ASP A 277 -6.55 13.57 -3.23
CA ASP A 277 -6.91 12.28 -2.70
C ASP A 277 -6.22 12.05 -1.33
N LEU A 278 -6.92 11.35 -0.44
CA LEU A 278 -6.52 11.17 0.95
C LEU A 278 -6.91 9.75 1.38
N LEU A 279 -5.94 8.98 1.86
CA LEU A 279 -6.23 7.78 2.64
C LEU A 279 -6.03 8.13 4.12
N VAL A 280 -6.93 7.68 4.99
CA VAL A 280 -6.87 7.86 6.44
C VAL A 280 -6.81 6.49 7.08
N LEU A 281 -5.84 6.28 7.97
CA LEU A 281 -5.74 5.14 8.87
C LEU A 281 -6.37 5.53 10.20
N GLU A 282 -7.45 4.85 10.56
CA GLU A 282 -8.14 5.02 11.84
C GLU A 282 -7.85 3.82 12.75
N ARG A 283 -7.49 4.10 14.00
CA ARG A 283 -7.54 3.13 15.09
C ARG A 283 -8.99 3.02 15.57
N LEU A 284 -9.50 1.80 15.61
CA LEU A 284 -10.83 1.47 16.10
C LEU A 284 -10.74 1.16 17.60
N VAL A 285 -11.54 1.84 18.40
CA VAL A 285 -11.61 1.66 19.86
C VAL A 285 -13.05 1.43 20.24
N ALA A 286 -13.35 0.29 20.87
CA ALA A 286 -14.68 0.03 21.41
C ALA A 286 -15.01 1.09 22.48
N ALA A 287 -16.14 1.80 22.35
CA ALA A 287 -16.53 2.79 23.35
C ALA A 287 -17.05 2.09 24.61
N THR A 288 -16.19 2.03 25.63
CA THR A 288 -16.56 1.55 26.97
C THR A 288 -17.65 2.46 27.54
N GLY A 289 -18.88 1.94 27.67
CA GLY A 289 -20.01 2.65 28.27
C GLY A 289 -21.32 2.61 27.47
N SER A 290 -21.31 2.24 26.18
CA SER A 290 -22.54 2.16 25.36
C SER A 290 -23.31 0.84 25.52
N SER A 291 -23.54 0.42 26.77
CA SER A 291 -24.28 -0.81 27.11
C SER A 291 -25.68 -0.50 27.65
N SER A 292 -26.49 0.24 26.88
CA SER A 292 -27.93 0.37 27.10
C SER A 292 -28.68 0.36 25.77
N SER A 293 -29.55 -0.63 25.59
CA SER A 293 -30.43 -0.83 24.42
C SER A 293 -29.75 -1.09 23.06
N GLY A 294 -29.68 -2.38 22.69
CA GLY A 294 -30.00 -2.93 21.36
C GLY A 294 -29.26 -2.46 20.10
N SER A 295 -28.41 -1.44 20.18
CA SER A 295 -27.71 -0.83 19.05
C SER A 295 -26.23 -1.23 19.05
N SER A 296 -25.67 -1.39 17.85
CA SER A 296 -24.27 -1.79 17.64
C SER A 296 -23.32 -0.93 18.48
N ALA A 297 -22.50 -1.57 19.31
CA ALA A 297 -21.63 -0.88 20.27
C ALA A 297 -20.79 0.19 19.56
N ALA A 298 -20.96 1.45 19.98
CA ALA A 298 -20.35 2.59 19.31
C ALA A 298 -18.83 2.40 19.22
N THR A 299 -18.31 2.31 18.00
CA THR A 299 -16.86 2.22 17.77
C THR A 299 -16.31 3.62 17.59
N SER A 300 -15.53 4.07 18.56
CA SER A 300 -14.78 5.32 18.46
C SER A 300 -13.65 5.15 17.43
N ARG A 301 -13.47 6.17 16.60
CA ARG A 301 -12.48 6.21 15.52
C ARG A 301 -11.51 7.35 15.79
N ARG A 302 -10.21 7.04 15.91
CA ARG A 302 -9.13 8.06 15.97
C ARG A 302 -8.25 7.91 14.73
N ALA A 303 -8.13 8.96 13.93
CA ALA A 303 -7.12 9.02 12.88
C ALA A 303 -5.72 8.96 13.51
N VAL A 304 -4.86 8.08 13.00
CA VAL A 304 -3.48 7.89 13.47
C VAL A 304 -2.44 7.98 12.35
N ALA A 305 -2.86 7.83 11.09
CA ALA A 305 -2.05 8.24 9.94
C ALA A 305 -2.93 8.72 8.78
N GLN A 306 -2.36 9.49 7.86
CA GLN A 306 -3.01 9.82 6.60
C GLN A 306 -1.98 9.96 5.45
N LEU A 307 -2.30 9.42 4.28
CA LEU A 307 -1.53 9.62 3.06
C LEU A 307 -2.16 10.75 2.25
N VAL A 308 -1.48 11.90 2.22
CA VAL A 308 -1.90 13.11 1.51
C VAL A 308 -1.33 13.07 0.09
N ARG A 309 -2.20 13.06 -0.93
CA ARG A 309 -1.83 13.14 -2.34
C ARG A 309 -2.36 14.43 -2.97
N SER A 310 -1.47 15.40 -3.13
CA SER A 310 -1.69 16.69 -3.80
C SER A 310 -0.84 16.78 -5.09
N GLY A 311 -0.89 17.91 -5.80
CA GLY A 311 0.06 18.17 -6.91
C GLY A 311 1.51 18.33 -6.44
N GLU A 312 1.72 18.80 -5.21
CA GLU A 312 3.03 19.05 -4.60
C GLU A 312 3.68 17.78 -4.03
N HIS A 313 2.88 16.88 -3.44
CA HIS A 313 3.40 15.69 -2.74
C HIS A 313 3.43 14.42 -3.60
N ARG A 314 3.02 14.50 -4.86
CA ARG A 314 3.11 13.39 -5.82
C ARG A 314 4.48 13.34 -6.46
N ASP A 315 4.89 12.13 -6.82
CA ASP A 315 6.08 11.95 -7.65
C ASP A 315 5.93 12.63 -9.01
N PRO A 316 6.98 13.34 -9.49
CA PRO A 316 6.98 13.96 -10.82
C PRO A 316 6.53 13.00 -11.91
N GLY A 317 5.63 13.46 -12.79
CA GLY A 317 5.03 12.64 -13.84
C GLY A 317 3.86 11.74 -13.39
N SER A 318 3.58 11.60 -12.10
CA SER A 318 2.39 10.88 -11.62
C SER A 318 1.15 11.79 -11.53
N GLY A 319 0.02 11.32 -12.04
CA GLY A 319 -1.22 12.10 -12.10
C GLY A 319 -2.25 11.76 -11.03
N ARG A 320 -3.34 12.53 -11.00
CA ARG A 320 -4.56 12.20 -10.20
C ARG A 320 -5.22 10.88 -10.62
N SER A 321 -4.95 10.41 -11.83
CA SER A 321 -5.46 9.15 -12.39
C SER A 321 -4.50 7.97 -12.21
N SER A 322 -3.23 8.19 -11.81
CA SER A 322 -2.28 7.12 -11.50
C SER A 322 -2.77 6.33 -10.29
N ALA A 323 -2.80 5.00 -10.38
CA ALA A 323 -3.16 4.13 -9.27
C ALA A 323 -1.92 3.75 -8.46
N GLY A 324 -1.98 3.82 -7.13
CA GLY A 324 -0.88 3.47 -6.24
C GLY A 324 0.36 4.33 -6.40
N ASN A 325 0.20 5.60 -6.78
CA ASN A 325 1.28 6.58 -6.73
C ASN A 325 1.51 7.09 -5.30
N GLY A 326 2.71 7.61 -5.10
CA GLY A 326 3.23 8.10 -3.83
C GLY A 326 2.51 9.33 -3.29
N GLY A 327 3.06 9.84 -2.20
CA GLY A 327 2.42 10.88 -1.40
C GLY A 327 3.12 11.12 -0.08
N ARG A 328 2.62 12.11 0.65
CA ARG A 328 3.10 12.46 1.98
C ARG A 328 2.31 11.68 3.04
N LEU A 329 2.91 10.63 3.58
CA LEU A 329 2.38 9.86 4.70
C LEU A 329 2.69 10.61 6.00
N GLN A 330 1.65 11.08 6.67
CA GLN A 330 1.73 11.73 7.97
C GLN A 330 1.27 10.75 9.05
N VAL A 331 1.99 10.61 10.16
CA VAL A 331 1.66 9.68 11.25
C VAL A 331 1.67 10.43 12.58
N ASP A 332 0.61 10.27 13.39
CA ASP A 332 0.51 10.75 14.77
C ASP A 332 0.94 9.63 15.71
N LEU A 333 2.19 9.67 16.19
CA LEU A 333 2.75 8.68 17.12
C LEU A 333 2.44 8.98 18.60
N SER A 334 1.73 10.09 18.91
CA SER A 334 1.34 10.44 20.28
C SER A 334 0.46 9.40 21.01
N PRO A 335 -0.40 8.57 20.37
CA PRO A 335 -1.22 7.59 21.08
C PRO A 335 -0.42 6.38 21.63
N TRP A 336 0.88 6.25 21.31
CA TRP A 336 1.67 5.07 21.66
C TRP A 336 2.81 5.36 22.63
N GLU A 337 2.99 4.42 23.56
CA GLU A 337 4.15 4.30 24.43
C GLU A 337 5.44 4.13 23.61
N LYS A 338 6.59 4.58 24.14
CA LYS A 338 7.90 4.55 23.47
C LYS A 338 8.17 3.22 22.75
N ARG A 339 8.06 2.09 23.46
CA ARG A 339 8.25 0.70 22.96
C ARG A 339 7.37 0.30 21.77
N HIS A 340 6.28 1.02 21.52
CA HIS A 340 5.31 0.72 20.46
C HIS A 340 5.32 1.73 19.32
N ARG A 341 6.03 2.88 19.45
CA ARG A 341 6.05 3.93 18.41
C ARG A 341 6.73 3.45 17.13
N ASP A 342 7.87 2.79 17.25
CA ASP A 342 8.62 2.28 16.10
C ASP A 342 7.80 1.24 15.33
N MET A 343 7.19 0.27 16.03
CA MET A 343 6.36 -0.75 15.38
C MET A 343 5.04 -0.19 14.84
N ALA A 344 4.47 0.87 15.46
CA ALA A 344 3.33 1.60 14.90
C ALA A 344 3.71 2.35 13.61
N LEU A 345 4.92 2.93 13.54
CA LEU A 345 5.44 3.56 12.32
C LEU A 345 5.66 2.53 11.21
N VAL A 346 6.34 1.41 11.50
CA VAL A 346 6.54 0.31 10.53
C VAL A 346 5.20 -0.25 10.05
N ALA A 347 4.24 -0.47 10.95
CA ALA A 347 2.89 -0.92 10.58
C ALA A 347 2.16 0.09 9.68
N ALA A 348 2.26 1.39 9.97
CA ALA A 348 1.65 2.44 9.15
C ALA A 348 2.27 2.50 7.74
N VAL A 349 3.60 2.46 7.63
CA VAL A 349 4.32 2.44 6.33
C VAL A 349 3.94 1.19 5.53
N THR A 350 4.08 0.01 6.13
CA THR A 350 3.86 -1.28 5.46
C THR A 350 2.41 -1.43 4.99
N THR A 351 1.43 -1.08 5.82
CA THR A 351 0.02 -1.16 5.42
C THR A 351 -0.38 -0.06 4.44
N CYS A 352 0.29 1.10 4.44
CA CYS A 352 0.13 2.12 3.40
C CYS A 352 0.63 1.59 2.03
N LEU A 353 1.80 0.95 1.98
CA LEU A 353 2.33 0.31 0.78
C LEU A 353 1.40 -0.81 0.26
N VAL A 354 0.80 -1.60 1.16
CA VAL A 354 -0.26 -2.57 0.81
C VAL A 354 -1.44 -1.88 0.13
N MET A 355 -1.89 -0.72 0.61
CA MET A 355 -2.98 0.03 -0.01
C MET A 355 -2.61 0.53 -1.42
N LEU A 356 -1.39 1.06 -1.61
CA LEU A 356 -0.91 1.48 -2.95
C LEU A 356 -0.86 0.29 -3.92
N LYS A 357 -0.35 -0.86 -3.48
CA LYS A 357 -0.35 -2.11 -4.27
C LYS A 357 -1.77 -2.55 -4.63
N ARG A 358 -2.73 -2.50 -3.71
CA ARG A 358 -4.15 -2.82 -3.96
C ARG A 358 -4.81 -1.87 -4.98
N GLU A 359 -4.40 -0.59 -5.05
CA GLU A 359 -4.85 0.31 -6.11
C GLU A 359 -4.31 -0.11 -7.49
N VAL A 360 -3.02 -0.44 -7.57
CA VAL A 360 -2.37 -0.93 -8.79
C VAL A 360 -3.00 -2.23 -9.28
N ASP A 361 -3.30 -3.16 -8.38
CA ASP A 361 -3.90 -4.45 -8.72
C ASP A 361 -5.31 -4.28 -9.27
N ARG A 362 -6.17 -3.50 -8.60
CA ARG A 362 -7.50 -3.17 -9.13
C ARG A 362 -7.44 -2.49 -10.50
N ARG A 363 -6.43 -1.63 -10.74
CA ARG A 363 -6.23 -1.02 -12.06
C ARG A 363 -5.85 -2.04 -13.14
N ARG A 364 -5.08 -3.09 -12.79
CA ARG A 364 -4.77 -4.20 -13.71
C ARG A 364 -6.02 -5.01 -14.03
N GLU A 365 -6.80 -5.38 -13.02
CA GLU A 365 -8.08 -6.08 -13.18
C GLU A 365 -9.02 -5.30 -14.11
N GLN A 366 -9.15 -3.99 -13.90
CA GLN A 366 -9.95 -3.10 -14.77
C GLN A 366 -9.41 -3.05 -16.21
N GLN A 367 -8.10 -2.95 -16.42
CA GLN A 367 -7.51 -2.98 -17.76
C GLN A 367 -7.74 -4.33 -18.46
N ILE A 368 -7.55 -5.45 -17.75
CA ILE A 368 -7.77 -6.79 -18.29
C ILE A 368 -9.24 -6.98 -18.67
N ALA A 369 -10.18 -6.56 -17.81
CA ALA A 369 -11.61 -6.64 -18.10
C ALA A 369 -12.00 -5.82 -19.35
N VAL A 370 -11.49 -4.59 -19.48
CA VAL A 370 -11.76 -3.73 -20.65
C VAL A 370 -11.18 -4.34 -21.94
N ILE A 371 -9.96 -4.87 -21.90
CA ILE A 371 -9.33 -5.53 -23.05
C ILE A 371 -10.10 -6.79 -23.44
N ALA A 372 -10.53 -7.61 -22.47
CA ALA A 372 -11.33 -8.80 -22.73
C ALA A 372 -12.71 -8.45 -23.31
N SER A 373 -13.36 -7.38 -22.82
CA SER A 373 -14.66 -6.93 -23.35
C SER A 373 -14.59 -6.28 -24.74
N GLY A 374 -13.41 -5.80 -25.15
CA GLY A 374 -13.18 -5.22 -26.49
C GLY A 374 -12.65 -6.21 -27.52
N ALA A 375 -12.51 -7.49 -27.14
CA ALA A 375 -12.12 -8.60 -28.01
C ALA A 375 -13.30 -9.53 -28.35
N LEU A 376 -14.51 -9.17 -27.90
CA LEU A 376 -15.80 -9.78 -28.20
C LEU A 376 -16.62 -8.82 -29.07
#